data_AF-A0A7H9EHT3-F1
#
_entry.id   AF-A0A7H9EHT3-F1
#
_cell.length_a   1.000
_cell.length_b   1.000
_cell.length_c   1.000
_cell.angle_alpha   90.00
_cell.angle_beta   90.00
_cell.angle_gamma   90.00
#
_symmetry.space_group_name_H-M   'P 1'
#
loop_
_entity.id
_entity.type
_entity.pdbx_description
1 polymer ?
#
loop_
_entity_poly.entity_id
_entity_poly.type
_entity_poly.pdbx_seq_one_letter_code
_entity_poly.pdbx_strand_id
1 'polypeptide(L)'
;MVQTRTRKYVVAAALAGLAYLLYYISFPVIPGFTWMKVDFSDLPILLAFFILGPADGLLVAVLRSLLYFVLTGFDAANFIGIAAGFLATVTFVFSLYRFLAARDKSITNIIMAGAIATIALTVVMSLANWAVVTPLYMRVIGLQLPFSIGRYVLTVVAPFNVIKGILLTVTFGLIYRHLENWIEHKHREY
;
A
#
# COMPACT_ATOMS: atom_id res chain seq x y z
N MET A 1 9.64 -29.77 -0.38
CA MET A 1 10.23 -29.73 0.99
C MET A 1 9.17 -29.15 1.91
N VAL A 2 8.84 -29.81 3.03
CA VAL A 2 7.85 -29.30 3.99
C VAL A 2 8.41 -28.02 4.62
N GLN A 3 7.72 -26.90 4.43
CA GLN A 3 8.10 -25.61 4.99
C GLN A 3 7.95 -25.64 6.52
N THR A 4 9.03 -25.37 7.24
CA THR A 4 8.96 -25.11 8.68
C THR A 4 8.34 -23.73 8.92
N ARG A 5 7.42 -23.61 9.89
CA ARG A 5 6.81 -22.33 10.30
C ARG A 5 7.84 -21.21 10.52
N THR A 6 9.03 -21.57 11.01
CA THR A 6 10.17 -20.66 11.22
C THR A 6 10.59 -19.91 9.96
N ARG A 7 10.76 -20.60 8.82
CA ARG A 7 11.18 -19.96 7.56
C ARG A 7 10.17 -18.90 7.12
N LYS A 8 8.88 -19.20 7.24
CA LYS A 8 7.79 -18.30 6.90
C LYS A 8 7.83 -17.00 7.72
N TYR A 9 8.02 -17.12 9.03
CA TYR A 9 8.14 -15.94 9.90
C TYR A 9 9.39 -15.11 9.61
N VAL A 10 10.53 -15.74 9.32
CA VAL A 10 11.77 -15.02 8.96
C VAL A 10 11.57 -14.21 7.67
N VAL A 11 10.93 -14.78 6.65
CA VAL A 11 10.65 -14.06 5.39
C VAL A 11 9.66 -12.91 5.65
N ALA A 12 8.59 -13.14 6.42
CA ALA A 12 7.63 -12.10 6.77
C ALA A 12 8.29 -10.93 7.51
N ALA A 13 9.17 -11.22 8.48
CA ALA A 13 9.91 -10.21 9.23
C ALA A 13 10.87 -9.42 8.34
N ALA A 14 11.60 -10.10 7.45
CA ALA A 14 12.50 -9.45 6.50
C ALA A 14 11.75 -8.50 5.54
N LEU A 15 10.61 -8.95 4.99
CA LEU A 15 9.78 -8.12 4.11
C LEU A 15 9.16 -6.94 4.86
N ALA A 16 8.75 -7.12 6.12
CA ALA A 16 8.23 -6.03 6.95
C ALA A 16 9.31 -4.99 7.26
N GLY A 17 10.53 -5.42 7.58
CA GLY A 17 11.67 -4.53 7.78
C GLY A 17 12.04 -3.74 6.52
N LEU A 18 12.06 -4.41 5.36
CA LEU A 18 12.29 -3.75 4.07
C LEU A 18 11.18 -2.73 3.75
N ALA A 19 9.91 -3.10 3.92
CA ALA A 19 8.79 -2.18 3.74
C ALA A 19 8.91 -0.96 4.66
N TYR A 20 9.29 -1.18 5.92
CA TYR A 20 9.50 -0.11 6.89
C TYR A 20 10.58 0.87 6.42
N LEU A 21 11.74 0.39 5.96
CA LEU A 21 12.81 1.25 5.45
C LEU A 21 12.36 2.05 4.22
N LEU A 22 11.65 1.40 3.28
CA LEU A 22 11.13 2.06 2.09
C LEU A 22 10.08 3.13 2.40
N TYR A 23 9.38 3.04 3.54
CA TYR A 23 8.40 4.05 3.96
C TYR A 23 9.06 5.41 4.27
N TYR A 24 10.32 5.43 4.70
CA TYR A 24 11.08 6.69 4.88
C TYR A 24 11.43 7.36 3.55
N ILE A 25 11.52 6.58 2.48
CA ILE A 25 11.77 7.07 1.12
C ILE A 25 10.43 7.44 0.49
N SER A 26 9.75 8.41 1.11
CA SER A 26 8.45 8.92 0.67
C SER A 26 8.56 10.36 0.20
N PHE A 27 7.82 10.70 -0.84
CA PHE A 27 7.85 12.04 -1.44
C PHE A 27 6.43 12.55 -1.70
N PRO A 28 6.18 13.87 -1.50
CA PRO A 28 4.88 14.46 -1.77
C PRO A 28 4.63 14.50 -3.28
N VAL A 29 3.40 14.16 -3.69
CA VAL A 29 3.03 14.15 -5.12
C VAL A 29 2.13 15.32 -5.50
N ILE A 30 1.31 15.80 -4.57
CA ILE A 30 0.40 16.92 -4.83
C ILE A 30 1.01 18.23 -4.30
N PRO A 31 1.26 19.23 -5.17
CA PRO A 31 1.71 20.56 -4.74
C PRO A 31 0.75 21.18 -3.71
N GLY A 32 1.28 21.76 -2.65
CA GLY A 32 0.49 22.36 -1.57
C GLY A 32 -0.08 21.38 -0.54
N PHE A 33 0.04 20.07 -0.76
CA PHE A 33 -0.44 19.02 0.15
C PHE A 33 0.71 18.07 0.55
N THR A 34 1.67 18.59 1.32
CA THR A 34 2.95 17.92 1.65
C THR A 34 2.82 16.65 2.48
N TRP A 35 1.66 16.43 3.11
CA TRP A 35 1.33 15.20 3.84
C TRP A 35 0.87 14.06 2.95
N MET A 36 0.51 14.33 1.68
CA MET A 36 0.09 13.32 0.72
C MET A 36 1.31 12.76 -0.01
N LYS A 37 1.94 11.76 0.62
CA LYS A 37 3.19 11.16 0.13
C LYS A 37 2.97 9.80 -0.52
N VAL A 38 3.73 9.55 -1.58
CA VAL A 38 3.88 8.22 -2.18
C VAL A 38 5.20 7.63 -1.72
N ASP A 39 5.19 6.31 -1.51
CA ASP A 39 6.31 5.50 -1.10
C ASP A 39 6.22 4.12 -1.78
N PHE A 40 7.31 3.36 -1.74
CA PHE A 40 7.40 2.04 -2.35
C PHE A 40 7.36 0.90 -1.32
N SER A 41 6.97 1.17 -0.07
CA SER A 41 6.82 0.15 0.98
C SER A 41 5.73 -0.89 0.67
N ASP A 42 4.82 -0.54 -0.24
CA ASP A 42 3.75 -1.42 -0.70
C ASP A 42 4.30 -2.59 -1.55
N LEU A 43 5.50 -2.47 -2.12
CA LEU A 43 6.09 -3.51 -2.99
C LEU A 43 6.54 -4.76 -2.21
N PRO A 44 7.32 -4.67 -1.11
CA PRO A 44 7.61 -5.86 -0.29
C PRO A 44 6.36 -6.51 0.30
N ILE A 45 5.33 -5.71 0.64
CA ILE A 45 4.04 -6.22 1.11
C ILE A 45 3.38 -7.04 0.00
N LEU A 46 3.33 -6.51 -1.22
CA LEU A 46 2.76 -7.19 -2.37
C LEU A 46 3.52 -8.47 -2.72
N LEU A 47 4.86 -8.49 -2.59
CA LEU A 47 5.66 -9.72 -2.66
C LEU A 47 5.25 -10.73 -1.56
N ALA A 48 5.03 -10.28 -0.32
CA ALA A 48 4.55 -11.15 0.75
C ALA A 48 3.18 -11.78 0.42
N PHE A 49 2.27 -11.02 -0.21
CA PHE A 49 0.98 -11.57 -0.68
C PHE A 49 1.17 -12.71 -1.70
N PHE A 50 2.08 -12.57 -2.67
CA PHE A 50 2.32 -13.59 -3.70
C PHE A 50 3.14 -14.79 -3.21
N ILE A 51 4.08 -14.58 -2.28
CA ILE A 51 5.00 -15.63 -1.80
C ILE A 51 4.44 -16.38 -0.60
N LEU A 52 3.87 -15.66 0.39
CA LEU A 52 3.43 -16.23 1.67
C LEU A 52 1.91 -16.40 1.75
N GLY A 53 1.17 -15.74 0.87
CA GLY A 53 -0.29 -15.70 0.85
C GLY A 53 -0.89 -14.45 1.49
N PRO A 54 -2.21 -14.24 1.35
CA PRO A 54 -2.87 -12.99 1.70
C PRO A 54 -2.88 -12.71 3.21
N ALA A 55 -2.98 -13.74 4.05
CA ALA A 55 -2.98 -13.58 5.51
C ALA A 55 -1.63 -13.06 6.02
N ASP A 56 -0.53 -13.64 5.54
CA ASP A 56 0.81 -13.23 5.94
C ASP A 56 1.24 -11.93 5.27
N GLY A 57 0.81 -11.69 4.04
CA GLY A 57 0.98 -10.39 3.40
C GLY A 57 0.29 -9.27 4.18
N LEU A 58 -0.92 -9.50 4.69
CA LEU A 58 -1.60 -8.56 5.57
C LEU A 58 -0.83 -8.36 6.88
N LEU A 59 -0.31 -9.45 7.47
CA LEU A 59 0.55 -9.36 8.65
C LEU A 59 1.80 -8.50 8.39
N VAL A 60 2.45 -8.65 7.23
CA VAL A 60 3.61 -7.82 6.85
C VAL A 60 3.22 -6.34 6.76
N ALA A 61 2.05 -6.02 6.20
CA ALA A 61 1.54 -4.64 6.16
C ALA A 61 1.28 -4.07 7.56
N VAL A 62 0.72 -4.87 8.47
CA VAL A 62 0.50 -4.50 9.87
C VAL A 62 1.84 -4.24 10.56
N LEU A 63 2.78 -5.16 10.45
CA LEU A 63 4.11 -5.06 11.05
C LEU A 63 4.85 -3.82 10.56
N ARG A 64 4.85 -3.54 9.25
CA ARG A 64 5.43 -2.31 8.69
C ARG A 64 4.83 -1.07 9.36
N SER A 65 3.51 -0.98 9.39
CA SER A 65 2.78 0.19 9.92
C SER A 65 3.05 0.39 11.41
N LEU A 66 3.03 -0.71 12.17
CA LEU A 66 3.29 -0.69 13.60
C LEU A 66 4.73 -0.29 13.90
N LEU A 67 5.71 -0.85 13.19
CA LEU A 67 7.12 -0.48 13.33
C LEU A 67 7.33 1.00 13.02
N TYR A 68 6.72 1.50 11.94
CA TYR A 68 6.81 2.92 11.61
C TYR A 68 6.21 3.80 12.69
N PHE A 69 5.02 3.45 13.21
CA PHE A 69 4.37 4.21 14.28
C PHE A 69 5.21 4.25 15.57
N VAL A 70 5.67 3.10 16.04
CA VAL A 70 6.44 2.99 17.30
C VAL A 70 7.76 3.77 17.21
N LEU A 71 8.41 3.77 16.04
CA LEU A 71 9.73 4.36 15.87
C LEU A 71 9.70 5.84 15.45
N THR A 72 8.58 6.35 14.92
CA THR A 72 8.44 7.78 14.54
C THR A 72 7.73 8.62 15.59
N GLY A 73 7.08 7.99 16.58
CA GLY A 73 6.49 8.66 17.73
C GLY A 73 4.98 8.48 17.82
N PHE A 74 4.50 8.44 19.06
CA PHE A 74 3.08 8.24 19.40
C PHE A 74 2.30 9.56 19.37
N ASP A 75 2.17 10.17 18.20
CA ASP A 75 1.30 11.33 18.00
C ASP A 75 0.04 10.97 17.19
N ALA A 76 -1.06 11.67 17.49
CA ALA A 76 -2.35 11.36 16.90
C ALA A 76 -2.41 11.66 15.40
N ALA A 77 -1.69 12.68 14.91
CA ALA A 77 -1.67 13.03 13.50
C ALA A 77 -1.00 11.93 12.67
N ASN A 78 0.15 11.47 13.14
CA ASN A 78 0.91 10.40 12.54
C ASN A 78 0.13 9.08 12.59
N PHE A 79 -0.54 8.77 13.71
CA PHE A 79 -1.42 7.60 13.79
C PHE A 79 -2.52 7.62 12.71
N ILE A 80 -3.21 8.75 12.53
CA ILE A 80 -4.25 8.90 11.50
C ILE A 80 -3.64 8.69 10.10
N GLY A 81 -2.46 9.27 9.84
CA GLY A 81 -1.75 9.15 8.56
C GLY A 81 -1.32 7.72 8.26
N ILE A 82 -0.73 7.04 9.24
CA ILE A 82 -0.30 5.64 9.13
C ILE A 82 -1.51 4.72 8.94
N ALA A 83 -2.61 4.94 9.67
CA ALA A 83 -3.83 4.16 9.52
C ALA A 83 -4.46 4.35 8.13
N ALA A 84 -4.52 5.59 7.63
CA ALA A 84 -4.98 5.90 6.28
C ALA A 84 -4.06 5.28 5.21
N GLY A 85 -2.74 5.37 5.41
CA GLY A 85 -1.75 4.73 4.55
C GLY A 85 -1.86 3.21 4.55
N PHE A 86 -2.09 2.58 5.69
CA PHE A 86 -2.33 1.15 5.81
C PHE A 86 -3.62 0.72 5.08
N LEU A 87 -4.72 1.47 5.24
CA LEU A 87 -5.96 1.21 4.50
C LEU A 87 -5.73 1.30 2.98
N ALA A 88 -4.99 2.31 2.52
CA ALA A 88 -4.60 2.45 1.13
C ALA A 88 -3.79 1.24 0.64
N THR A 89 -2.74 0.87 1.37
CA THR A 89 -1.89 -0.30 1.07
C THR A 89 -2.71 -1.56 0.95
N VAL A 90 -3.52 -1.89 1.97
CA VAL A 90 -4.33 -3.12 1.99
C VAL A 90 -5.31 -3.15 0.84
N THR A 91 -6.00 -2.03 0.56
CA THR A 91 -6.99 -1.95 -0.52
C THR A 91 -6.35 -2.22 -1.87
N PHE A 92 -5.23 -1.53 -2.16
CA PHE A 92 -4.54 -1.68 -3.44
C PHE A 92 -3.94 -3.08 -3.59
N VAL A 93 -3.14 -3.53 -2.60
CA VAL A 93 -2.41 -4.79 -2.67
C VAL A 93 -3.37 -5.97 -2.73
N PHE A 94 -4.42 -5.98 -1.89
CA PHE A 94 -5.41 -7.05 -1.90
C PHE A 94 -6.17 -7.11 -3.24
N SER A 95 -6.59 -5.97 -3.77
CA SER A 95 -7.33 -5.91 -5.05
C SER A 95 -6.47 -6.40 -6.22
N LEU A 96 -5.22 -5.96 -6.28
CA LEU A 96 -4.26 -6.38 -7.31
C LEU A 96 -3.96 -7.88 -7.20
N TYR A 97 -3.63 -8.35 -5.99
CA TYR A 97 -3.38 -9.76 -5.73
C TYR A 97 -4.59 -10.63 -6.11
N ARG A 98 -5.80 -10.24 -5.67
CA ARG A 98 -7.02 -11.02 -5.92
C ARG A 98 -7.33 -11.19 -7.40
N PHE A 99 -6.99 -10.20 -8.22
CA PHE A 99 -7.16 -10.28 -9.66
C PHE A 99 -6.07 -11.11 -10.35
N LEU A 100 -4.81 -10.97 -9.92
CA LEU A 100 -3.66 -11.65 -10.54
C LEU A 100 -3.38 -13.06 -10.03
N ALA A 101 -3.81 -13.42 -8.83
CA ALA A 101 -3.43 -14.69 -8.20
C ALA A 101 -3.75 -15.89 -9.10
N ALA A 102 -4.94 -15.89 -9.71
CA ALA A 102 -5.44 -16.95 -10.58
C ALA A 102 -5.21 -16.72 -12.08
N ARG A 103 -4.41 -15.71 -12.47
CA ARG A 103 -4.12 -15.37 -13.87
C ARG A 103 -2.64 -15.49 -14.16
N ASP A 104 -2.28 -15.63 -15.43
CA ASP A 104 -0.91 -15.41 -15.89
C ASP A 104 -0.54 -13.94 -15.65
N LYS A 105 0.73 -13.68 -15.37
CA LYS A 105 1.19 -12.33 -15.03
C LYS A 105 1.74 -11.64 -16.27
N SER A 106 1.09 -11.86 -17.42
CA SER A 106 1.33 -11.07 -18.62
C SER A 106 1.14 -9.59 -18.34
N ILE A 107 1.83 -8.77 -19.13
CA ILE A 107 1.77 -7.30 -19.03
C ILE A 107 0.30 -6.82 -19.07
N THR A 108 -0.53 -7.41 -19.93
CA THR A 108 -1.95 -7.10 -20.03
C THR A 108 -2.69 -7.33 -18.72
N ASN A 109 -2.51 -8.50 -18.09
CA ASN A 109 -3.16 -8.80 -16.83
C ASN A 109 -2.64 -7.91 -15.69
N ILE A 110 -1.34 -7.58 -15.66
CA ILE A 110 -0.77 -6.65 -14.68
C ILE A 110 -1.41 -5.27 -14.82
N ILE A 111 -1.56 -4.76 -16.04
CA ILE A 111 -2.21 -3.48 -16.30
C ILE A 111 -3.68 -3.51 -15.87
N MET A 112 -4.42 -4.56 -16.21
CA MET A 112 -5.83 -4.71 -15.81
C MET A 112 -5.99 -4.79 -14.28
N ALA A 113 -5.14 -5.57 -13.62
CA ALA A 113 -5.14 -5.68 -12.17
C ALA A 113 -4.83 -4.36 -11.50
N GLY A 114 -3.83 -3.65 -12.02
CA GLY A 114 -3.44 -2.32 -11.56
C GLY A 114 -4.56 -1.29 -11.74
N ALA A 115 -5.26 -1.31 -12.87
CA ALA A 115 -6.41 -0.44 -13.11
C ALA A 115 -7.53 -0.70 -12.08
N ILE A 116 -7.90 -1.97 -11.87
CA ILE A 116 -8.92 -2.36 -10.88
C ILE A 116 -8.50 -1.97 -9.46
N ALA A 117 -7.25 -2.24 -9.10
CA ALA A 117 -6.69 -1.89 -7.79
C ALA A 117 -6.63 -0.38 -7.56
N THR A 118 -6.30 0.39 -8.61
CA THR A 118 -6.27 1.86 -8.58
C THR A 118 -7.67 2.43 -8.41
N ILE A 119 -8.68 1.88 -9.09
CA ILE A 119 -10.08 2.27 -8.91
C ILE A 119 -10.53 1.96 -7.48
N ALA A 120 -10.28 0.75 -6.98
CA ALA A 120 -10.63 0.35 -5.62
C ALA A 120 -9.95 1.27 -4.58
N LEU A 121 -8.65 1.50 -4.72
CA LEU A 121 -7.87 2.42 -3.90
C LEU A 121 -8.49 3.82 -3.89
N THR A 122 -8.79 4.36 -5.07
CA THR A 122 -9.31 5.72 -5.23
C THR A 122 -10.70 5.85 -4.59
N VAL A 123 -11.59 4.88 -4.79
CA VAL A 123 -12.95 4.89 -4.21
C VAL A 123 -12.87 4.78 -2.69
N VAL A 124 -12.16 3.78 -2.15
CA VAL A 124 -12.06 3.56 -0.71
C VAL A 124 -11.41 4.76 -0.02
N MET A 125 -10.31 5.28 -0.57
CA MET A 125 -9.62 6.41 0.04
C MET A 125 -10.40 7.72 -0.09
N SER A 126 -11.17 7.91 -1.16
CA SER A 126 -12.07 9.06 -1.28
C SER A 126 -13.18 9.02 -0.23
N LEU A 127 -13.83 7.87 -0.05
CA LEU A 127 -14.86 7.67 0.98
C LEU A 127 -14.28 7.81 2.39
N ALA A 128 -13.12 7.20 2.65
CA ALA A 128 -12.45 7.28 3.94
C ALA A 128 -12.04 8.72 4.26
N ASN A 129 -11.52 9.49 3.29
CA ASN A 129 -11.18 10.89 3.50
C ASN A 129 -12.40 11.79 3.66
N TRP A 130 -13.49 11.51 2.95
CA TRP A 130 -14.71 12.29 3.09
C TRP A 130 -15.37 12.08 4.46
N ALA A 131 -15.49 10.82 4.89
CA ALA A 131 -16.27 10.46 6.09
C ALA A 131 -15.45 10.44 7.39
N VAL A 132 -14.16 10.09 7.34
CA VAL A 132 -13.39 9.77 8.56
C VAL A 132 -12.07 10.53 8.62
N VAL A 133 -11.13 10.29 7.70
CA VAL A 133 -9.73 10.73 7.81
C VAL A 133 -9.62 12.25 7.85
N THR A 134 -10.21 12.95 6.88
CA THR A 134 -10.13 14.43 6.84
C THR A 134 -10.88 15.07 8.00
N PRO A 135 -12.15 14.72 8.30
CA PRO A 135 -12.82 15.23 9.49
C PRO A 135 -12.05 15.00 10.79
N LEU A 136 -11.37 13.86 10.91
CA LEU A 136 -10.57 13.53 12.08
C LEU A 136 -9.33 14.42 12.20
N TYR A 137 -8.61 14.65 11.09
CA TYR A 137 -7.52 15.64 11.08
C TYR A 137 -7.99 17.05 11.45
N MET A 138 -9.15 17.48 10.94
CA MET A 138 -9.72 18.78 11.30
C MET A 138 -10.02 18.89 12.80
N ARG A 139 -10.53 17.82 13.43
CA ARG A 139 -10.86 17.80 14.86
C ARG A 139 -9.64 17.69 15.78
N VAL A 140 -8.66 16.86 15.41
CA VAL A 140 -7.54 16.50 16.28
C VAL A 140 -6.40 17.51 16.20
N ILE A 141 -6.10 18.00 15.00
CA ILE A 141 -4.96 18.91 14.77
C ILE A 141 -5.36 20.25 14.16
N GLY A 142 -6.66 20.54 14.05
CA GLY A 142 -7.14 21.82 13.52
C GLY A 142 -6.83 22.04 12.04
N LEU A 143 -6.73 20.98 11.23
CA LEU A 143 -6.46 21.08 9.80
C LEU A 143 -7.46 22.04 9.14
N GLN A 144 -6.95 23.12 8.51
CA GLN A 144 -7.77 24.05 7.74
C GLN A 144 -7.66 23.73 6.26
N LEU A 145 -8.80 23.49 5.62
CA LEU A 145 -8.86 23.28 4.18
C LEU A 145 -9.25 24.56 3.45
N PRO A 146 -8.63 24.85 2.29
CA PRO A 146 -8.98 26.01 1.47
C PRO A 146 -10.36 25.89 0.80
N PHE A 147 -10.98 24.72 0.86
CA PHE A 147 -12.29 24.43 0.26
C PHE A 147 -13.02 23.33 1.04
N SER A 148 -14.28 23.06 0.69
CA SER A 148 -15.08 22.00 1.32
C SER A 148 -14.42 20.62 1.21
N ILE A 149 -14.70 19.73 2.16
CA ILE A 149 -14.15 18.37 2.19
C ILE A 149 -14.47 17.62 0.89
N GLY A 150 -15.69 17.78 0.35
CA GLY A 150 -16.06 17.15 -0.92
C GLY A 150 -15.19 17.63 -2.08
N ARG A 151 -14.92 18.93 -2.18
CA ARG A 151 -14.02 19.48 -3.20
C ARG A 151 -12.58 19.00 -2.99
N TYR A 152 -12.09 18.98 -1.75
CA TYR A 152 -10.78 18.42 -1.40
C TYR A 152 -10.63 16.96 -1.83
N VAL A 153 -11.64 16.15 -1.57
CA VAL A 153 -11.63 14.73 -1.95
C VAL A 153 -11.56 14.58 -3.46
N LEU A 154 -12.38 15.33 -4.21
CA LEU A 154 -12.42 15.23 -5.66
C LEU A 154 -11.18 15.80 -6.37
N THR A 155 -10.61 16.91 -5.86
CA THR A 155 -9.51 17.61 -6.55
C THR A 155 -8.13 17.26 -6.03
N VAL A 156 -8.02 16.64 -4.85
CA VAL A 156 -6.73 16.31 -4.22
C VAL A 156 -6.63 14.82 -3.91
N VAL A 157 -7.57 14.27 -3.12
CA VAL A 157 -7.47 12.89 -2.65
C VAL A 157 -7.62 11.89 -3.78
N ALA A 158 -8.63 12.05 -4.64
CA ALA A 158 -8.86 11.13 -5.75
C ALA A 158 -7.69 11.17 -6.77
N PRO A 159 -7.22 12.33 -7.26
CA PRO A 159 -6.05 12.39 -8.15
C PRO A 159 -4.78 11.81 -7.52
N PHE A 160 -4.52 12.08 -6.24
CA PHE A 160 -3.39 11.49 -5.51
C PHE A 160 -3.43 9.96 -5.55
N ASN A 161 -4.58 9.35 -5.23
CA ASN A 161 -4.71 7.90 -5.19
C ASN A 161 -4.63 7.27 -6.58
N VAL A 162 -5.10 7.95 -7.63
CA VAL A 162 -4.90 7.53 -9.02
C VAL A 162 -3.41 7.50 -9.36
N ILE A 163 -2.68 8.58 -9.06
CA ILE A 163 -1.24 8.65 -9.32
C ILE A 163 -0.50 7.56 -8.53
N LYS A 164 -0.82 7.40 -7.24
CA LYS A 164 -0.24 6.35 -6.39
C LYS A 164 -0.47 4.96 -7.00
N GLY A 165 -1.70 4.65 -7.41
CA GLY A 165 -2.03 3.35 -7.99
C GLY A 165 -1.30 3.07 -9.31
N ILE A 166 -1.17 4.08 -10.18
CA ILE A 166 -0.39 3.97 -11.43
C ILE A 166 1.08 3.70 -11.13
N LEU A 167 1.70 4.49 -10.23
CA LEU A 167 3.11 4.33 -9.86
C LEU A 167 3.39 2.94 -9.28
N LEU A 168 2.53 2.46 -8.39
CA LEU A 168 2.67 1.12 -7.81
C LEU A 168 2.49 0.03 -8.86
N THR A 169 1.54 0.17 -9.78
CA THR A 169 1.31 -0.80 -10.87
C THR A 169 2.52 -0.89 -11.79
N VAL A 170 3.05 0.26 -12.24
CA VAL A 170 4.22 0.32 -13.12
C VAL A 170 5.43 -0.30 -12.43
N THR A 171 5.68 0.07 -11.18
CA THR A 171 6.84 -0.43 -10.43
C THR A 171 6.73 -1.92 -10.15
N PHE A 172 5.53 -2.40 -9.79
CA PHE A 172 5.28 -3.83 -9.66
C PHE A 172 5.51 -4.58 -10.97
N GLY A 173 5.02 -4.08 -12.10
CA GLY A 173 5.22 -4.71 -13.40
C GLY A 173 6.70 -4.84 -13.78
N LEU A 174 7.51 -3.81 -13.50
CA LEU A 174 8.96 -3.85 -13.73
C LEU A 174 9.66 -4.88 -12.84
N ILE A 175 9.32 -4.90 -11.55
CA ILE A 175 9.89 -5.86 -10.57
C ILE A 175 9.48 -7.28 -10.93
N TYR A 176 8.21 -7.51 -11.24
CA TYR A 176 7.69 -8.82 -11.56
C TYR A 176 8.41 -9.40 -12.78
N ARG A 177 8.60 -8.63 -13.85
CA ARG A 177 9.34 -9.09 -15.04
C ARG A 177 10.79 -9.52 -14.74
N HIS A 178 11.43 -8.90 -13.75
CA HIS A 178 12.78 -9.27 -13.36
C HIS A 178 12.82 -10.47 -12.40
N LEU A 179 11.78 -10.63 -11.58
CA LEU A 179 11.70 -11.66 -10.54
C LEU A 179 10.83 -12.86 -10.90
N GLU A 180 10.17 -12.88 -12.06
CA GLU A 180 9.19 -13.91 -12.45
C GLU A 180 9.76 -15.32 -12.29
N ASN A 181 10.95 -15.58 -12.84
CA ASN A 181 11.63 -16.86 -12.72
C ASN A 181 11.91 -17.27 -11.26
N TRP A 182 12.19 -16.30 -10.39
CA TRP A 182 12.46 -16.54 -8.98
C TRP A 182 11.16 -16.73 -8.18
N ILE A 183 10.14 -15.92 -8.44
CA ILE A 183 8.83 -15.96 -7.78
C ILE A 183 8.11 -17.27 -8.12
N GLU A 184 8.11 -17.71 -9.38
CA GLU A 184 7.49 -18.98 -9.77
C GLU A 184 8.21 -20.20 -9.21
N HIS A 185 9.52 -20.12 -9.01
CA HIS A 185 10.27 -21.18 -8.34
C HIS A 185 9.92 -21.23 -6.85
N LYS A 186 9.82 -20.06 -6.18
CA LYS A 186 9.44 -19.98 -4.77
C LYS A 186 7.98 -20.33 -4.52
N HIS A 187 7.03 -19.92 -5.36
CA HIS A 187 5.62 -20.28 -5.20
C HIS A 187 5.37 -21.80 -5.21
N ARG A 188 6.23 -22.58 -5.88
CA ARG A 188 6.21 -24.06 -5.84
C ARG A 188 6.90 -24.65 -4.61
N GLU A 189 7.72 -23.85 -3.91
CA GLU A 189 8.37 -24.25 -2.66
C GLU A 189 7.52 -23.94 -1.41
N TYR A 190 6.58 -22.99 -1.47
CA TYR A 190 5.71 -22.54 -0.35
C TYR A 190 4.31 -23.14 -0.45
#